data_AF-A0A961I1R7-F1
#
_entry.id   AF-A0A961I1R7-F1
#
_cell.length_a   1.000
_cell.length_b   1.000
_cell.length_c   1.000
_cell.angle_alpha   90.00
_cell.angle_beta   90.00
_cell.angle_gamma   90.00
#
_symmetry.space_group_name_H-M   'P 1'
#
loop_
_entity.id
_entity.type
_entity.pdbx_description
1 polymer ?
#
loop_
_entity_poly.entity_id
_entity_poly.type
_entity_poly.pdbx_seq_one_letter_code
_entity_poly.pdbx_strand_id
1 'polypeptide(L)'
;CIAGSRLFVARAIHQRFVARLVAATRALKVGHPFDPATQVAPMVHVEHRDAVAAMVAQAVAGGAEVLCGGAIPEGPEFDGGAYYLPTILAGLPNDAPICREEVFGPVLAVIPFDDEAEMIRQANDNAYGLACGIWSRDFPRAWRLARAITTGTVWINTYKQFSISTPFGGEKDSGTGREKGRAGIREYMAQKSVYLDLTGLPHPWALPALAAS
;
A
#
# COMPACT_ATOMS: atom_id res chain seq x y z
N CYS A 1 -6.28 0.18 2.08
CA CYS A 1 -5.51 0.11 0.82
C CYS A 1 -4.03 0.47 1.03
N ILE A 2 -3.66 1.63 1.57
CA ILE A 2 -2.24 2.05 1.74
C ILE A 2 -1.55 1.56 3.03
N ALA A 3 -2.03 0.48 3.64
CA ALA A 3 -1.39 -0.06 4.84
C ALA A 3 0.02 -0.58 4.48
N GLY A 4 1.00 -0.36 5.35
CA GLY A 4 2.32 -0.99 5.21
C GLY A 4 2.28 -2.42 5.74
N SER A 5 1.52 -3.31 5.10
CA SER A 5 1.28 -4.69 5.56
C SER A 5 2.49 -5.61 5.38
N ARG A 6 3.46 -5.22 4.53
CA ARG A 6 4.78 -5.83 4.44
C ARG A 6 5.84 -4.85 4.93
N LEU A 7 6.65 -5.30 5.87
CA LEU A 7 7.79 -4.56 6.38
C LEU A 7 9.10 -5.26 5.98
N PHE A 8 9.85 -4.61 5.10
CA PHE A 8 11.20 -5.04 4.74
C PHE A 8 12.22 -4.40 5.69
N VAL A 9 13.03 -5.21 6.37
CA VAL A 9 14.04 -4.72 7.33
C VAL A 9 15.43 -5.26 6.98
N ALA A 10 16.42 -4.38 6.90
CA ALA A 10 17.81 -4.80 6.65
C ALA A 10 18.28 -5.76 7.75
N ARG A 11 18.90 -6.89 7.36
CA ARG A 11 19.30 -7.96 8.29
C ARG A 11 20.14 -7.45 9.45
N ALA A 12 21.03 -6.49 9.19
CA ALA A 12 21.91 -5.87 10.19
C ALA A 12 21.18 -5.18 11.37
N ILE A 13 19.92 -4.77 11.19
CA ILE A 13 19.12 -4.15 12.27
C ILE A 13 17.86 -4.95 12.63
N HIS A 14 17.61 -6.08 11.95
CA HIS A 14 16.36 -6.83 12.03
C HIS A 14 15.97 -7.15 13.47
N GLN A 15 16.82 -7.87 14.20
CA GLN A 15 16.49 -8.33 15.56
C GLN A 15 16.15 -7.16 16.51
N ARG A 16 16.98 -6.12 16.55
CA ARG A 16 16.74 -4.95 17.42
C ARG A 16 15.51 -4.16 17.00
N PHE A 17 15.29 -4.01 15.70
CA PHE A 17 14.13 -3.28 15.18
C PHE A 17 12.83 -4.02 15.51
N VAL A 18 12.78 -5.32 15.21
CA VAL A 18 11.60 -6.17 15.43
C VAL A 18 11.26 -6.27 16.91
N ALA A 19 12.25 -6.44 17.79
CA ALA A 19 12.00 -6.47 19.24
C ALA A 19 11.34 -5.17 19.74
N ARG A 20 11.80 -4.01 19.27
CA ARG A 20 11.19 -2.70 19.61
C ARG A 20 9.81 -2.52 19.00
N LEU A 21 9.62 -3.00 17.77
CA LEU A 21 8.33 -2.96 17.09
C LEU A 21 7.29 -3.79 17.84
N VAL A 22 7.62 -5.03 18.19
CA VAL A 22 6.76 -5.93 18.98
C VAL A 22 6.41 -5.31 20.33
N ALA A 23 7.39 -4.75 21.06
CA ALA A 23 7.13 -4.08 22.33
C ALA A 23 6.17 -2.88 22.17
N ALA A 24 6.37 -2.06 21.13
CA ALA A 24 5.48 -0.93 20.84
C ALA A 24 4.06 -1.40 20.45
N THR A 25 3.94 -2.46 19.64
CA THR A 25 2.66 -3.01 19.21
C THR A 25 1.87 -3.60 20.38
N ARG A 26 2.52 -4.30 21.31
CA ARG A 26 1.88 -4.82 22.54
C ARG A 26 1.39 -3.73 23.48
N ALA A 27 1.98 -2.54 23.42
CA ALA A 27 1.59 -1.40 24.23
C ALA A 27 0.37 -0.63 23.66
N LEU A 28 -0.08 -0.96 22.44
CA LEU A 28 -1.26 -0.33 21.85
C LEU A 28 -2.52 -0.70 22.61
N LYS A 29 -3.34 0.31 22.89
CA LYS A 29 -4.65 0.12 23.51
C LYS A 29 -5.70 -0.23 22.46
N VAL A 30 -6.13 -1.50 22.47
CA VAL A 30 -7.31 -1.94 21.72
C VAL A 30 -8.55 -1.65 22.57
N GLY A 31 -9.58 -1.03 22.00
CA GLY A 31 -10.76 -0.65 22.79
C GLY A 31 -11.87 0.03 22.00
N HIS A 32 -12.87 0.49 22.74
CA HIS A 32 -14.06 1.12 22.17
C HIS A 32 -13.70 2.42 21.41
N PRO A 33 -14.28 2.69 20.22
CA PRO A 33 -13.91 3.83 19.39
C PRO A 33 -14.18 5.21 20.01
N PHE A 34 -15.05 5.30 21.03
CA PHE A 34 -15.33 6.53 21.77
C PHE A 34 -14.46 6.73 23.03
N ASP A 35 -13.65 5.74 23.40
CA ASP A 35 -12.67 5.95 24.47
C ASP A 35 -11.47 6.75 23.90
N PRO A 36 -11.14 7.92 24.46
CA PRO A 36 -10.00 8.73 23.99
C PRO A 36 -8.63 8.04 24.15
N ALA A 37 -8.53 6.98 24.95
CA ALA A 37 -7.33 6.18 25.09
C ALA A 37 -7.18 5.09 24.01
N THR A 38 -8.23 4.79 23.23
CA THR A 38 -8.20 3.77 22.18
C THR A 38 -7.27 4.19 21.05
N GLN A 39 -6.35 3.30 20.70
CA GLN A 39 -5.43 3.46 19.57
C GLN A 39 -5.76 2.52 18.42
N VAL A 40 -6.42 1.40 18.71
CA VAL A 40 -6.87 0.41 17.73
C VAL A 40 -8.33 0.07 18.04
N ALA A 41 -9.23 0.52 17.17
CA ALA A 41 -10.66 0.28 17.28
C ALA A 41 -11.03 -1.07 16.61
N PRO A 42 -12.29 -1.56 16.75
CA PRO A 42 -12.68 -2.80 16.11
C PRO A 42 -12.63 -2.68 14.57
N MET A 43 -12.58 -3.84 13.92
CA MET A 43 -12.73 -3.95 12.48
C MET A 43 -14.17 -3.63 12.07
N VAL A 44 -14.40 -3.45 10.77
CA VAL A 44 -15.69 -2.97 10.24
C VAL A 44 -16.87 -3.90 10.55
N HIS A 45 -16.67 -5.21 10.51
CA HIS A 45 -17.67 -6.22 10.85
C HIS A 45 -17.00 -7.57 11.21
N VAL A 46 -17.77 -8.46 11.84
CA VAL A 46 -17.31 -9.74 12.40
C VAL A 46 -16.79 -10.68 11.32
N GLU A 47 -17.45 -10.74 10.17
CA GLU A 47 -17.05 -11.61 9.06
C GLU A 47 -15.68 -11.20 8.49
N HIS A 48 -15.37 -9.90 8.46
CA HIS A 48 -14.04 -9.43 8.04
C HIS A 48 -12.97 -9.77 9.09
N ARG A 49 -13.29 -9.62 10.39
CA ARG A 49 -12.42 -10.08 11.48
C ARG A 49 -12.11 -11.58 11.34
N ASP A 50 -13.12 -12.39 11.08
CA ASP A 50 -12.98 -13.84 10.98
C ASP A 50 -12.19 -14.25 9.73
N ALA A 51 -12.38 -13.55 8.60
CA ALA A 51 -11.54 -13.72 7.41
C ALA A 51 -10.07 -13.41 7.69
N VAL A 52 -9.77 -12.31 8.40
CA VAL A 52 -8.42 -11.96 8.83
C VAL A 52 -7.83 -13.02 9.77
N ALA A 53 -8.61 -13.48 10.74
CA ALA A 53 -8.20 -14.55 11.65
C ALA A 53 -7.86 -15.85 10.90
N ALA A 54 -8.65 -16.19 9.88
CA ALA A 54 -8.41 -17.37 9.04
C ALA A 54 -7.11 -17.25 8.24
N MET A 55 -6.82 -16.09 7.64
CA MET A 55 -5.56 -15.85 6.93
C MET A 55 -4.34 -15.95 7.86
N VAL A 56 -4.45 -15.43 9.08
CA VAL A 56 -3.39 -15.57 10.09
C VAL A 56 -3.21 -17.03 10.49
N ALA A 57 -4.28 -17.77 10.74
CA ALA A 57 -4.22 -19.20 11.07
C ALA A 57 -3.57 -20.02 9.93
N GLN A 58 -3.90 -19.72 8.68
CA GLN A 58 -3.26 -20.34 7.51
C GLN A 58 -1.77 -20.01 7.43
N ALA A 59 -1.37 -18.77 7.72
CA ALA A 59 0.04 -18.39 7.76
C ALA A 59 0.80 -19.16 8.84
N VAL A 60 0.22 -19.32 10.04
CA VAL A 60 0.81 -20.11 11.14
C VAL A 60 0.92 -21.57 10.77
N ALA A 61 -0.11 -22.16 10.16
CA ALA A 61 -0.06 -23.53 9.66
C ALA A 61 1.01 -23.72 8.57
N GLY A 62 1.31 -22.66 7.81
CA GLY A 62 2.40 -22.60 6.84
C GLY A 62 3.79 -22.32 7.42
N GLY A 63 3.93 -22.20 8.75
CA GLY A 63 5.20 -21.99 9.43
C GLY A 63 5.51 -20.55 9.84
N ALA A 64 4.55 -19.62 9.79
CA ALA A 64 4.74 -18.29 10.33
C ALA A 64 4.97 -18.31 11.84
N GLU A 65 5.92 -17.49 12.29
CA GLU A 65 6.08 -17.15 13.69
C GLU A 65 5.17 -15.98 14.06
N VAL A 66 4.34 -16.13 15.10
CA VAL A 66 3.53 -15.04 15.66
C VAL A 66 4.34 -14.33 16.73
N LEU A 67 4.83 -13.13 16.44
CA LEU A 67 5.65 -12.34 17.37
C LEU A 67 4.79 -11.62 18.43
N CYS A 68 3.57 -11.23 18.06
CA CYS A 68 2.53 -10.75 18.95
C CYS A 68 1.15 -10.78 18.28
N GLY A 69 0.08 -10.68 19.08
CA GLY A 69 -1.30 -10.65 18.59
C GLY A 69 -1.74 -12.03 18.10
N GLY A 70 -2.39 -12.07 16.93
CA GLY A 70 -2.84 -13.29 16.26
C GLY A 70 -4.13 -13.87 16.83
N ALA A 71 -4.88 -13.10 17.62
CA ALA A 71 -6.06 -13.58 18.33
C ALA A 71 -7.12 -12.48 18.47
N ILE A 72 -8.34 -12.91 18.72
CA ILE A 72 -9.44 -12.07 19.20
C ILE A 72 -9.17 -11.78 20.69
N PRO A 73 -9.21 -10.52 21.14
CA PRO A 73 -8.99 -10.21 22.55
C PRO A 73 -10.12 -10.75 23.43
N GLU A 74 -9.78 -11.19 24.64
CA GLU A 74 -10.73 -11.66 25.66
C GLU A 74 -11.14 -10.52 26.60
N GLY A 75 -12.37 -10.53 27.07
CA GLY A 75 -12.89 -9.57 28.06
C GLY A 75 -14.26 -9.00 27.68
N PRO A 76 -15.09 -8.64 28.67
CA PRO A 76 -16.45 -8.13 28.44
C PRO A 76 -16.48 -6.84 27.62
N GLU A 77 -15.40 -6.05 27.62
CA GLU A 77 -15.28 -4.84 26.80
C GLU A 77 -15.17 -5.12 25.29
N PHE A 78 -14.89 -6.36 24.90
CA PHE A 78 -14.79 -6.79 23.51
C PHE A 78 -16.03 -7.57 23.03
N ASP A 79 -16.95 -7.87 23.93
CA ASP A 79 -18.17 -8.64 23.63
C ASP A 79 -19.01 -7.95 22.54
N GLY A 80 -19.45 -8.73 21.56
CA GLY A 80 -20.23 -8.24 20.42
C GLY A 80 -19.47 -7.36 19.42
N GLY A 81 -18.16 -7.14 19.61
CA GLY A 81 -17.33 -6.34 18.72
C GLY A 81 -16.46 -7.17 17.76
N ALA A 82 -16.12 -6.58 16.62
CA ALA A 82 -15.23 -7.18 15.62
C ALA A 82 -13.74 -6.88 15.92
N TYR A 83 -13.29 -7.17 17.13
CA TYR A 83 -11.91 -6.87 17.55
C TYR A 83 -10.90 -7.93 17.11
N TYR A 84 -9.71 -7.50 16.71
CA TYR A 84 -8.58 -8.38 16.45
C TYR A 84 -7.29 -7.70 16.94
N LEU A 85 -6.45 -8.45 17.65
CA LEU A 85 -5.22 -7.89 18.21
C LEU A 85 -4.24 -7.49 17.08
N PRO A 86 -3.53 -6.35 17.22
CA PRO A 86 -2.42 -6.00 16.34
C PRO A 86 -1.39 -7.13 16.27
N THR A 87 -1.20 -7.66 15.06
CA THR A 87 -0.50 -8.91 14.81
C THR A 87 0.76 -8.67 14.01
N ILE A 88 1.88 -9.24 14.45
CA ILE A 88 3.13 -9.25 13.69
C ILE A 88 3.55 -10.69 13.45
N LEU A 89 3.74 -11.02 12.18
CA LEU A 89 4.19 -12.31 11.70
C LEU A 89 5.62 -12.21 11.13
N ALA A 90 6.40 -13.26 11.31
CA ALA A 90 7.74 -13.41 10.74
C ALA A 90 7.98 -14.85 10.27
N GLY A 91 9.14 -15.11 9.70
CA GLY A 91 9.59 -16.47 9.35
C GLY A 91 9.08 -17.02 8.02
N LEU A 92 8.19 -16.30 7.33
CA LEU A 92 7.71 -16.67 5.99
C LEU A 92 8.44 -15.90 4.88
N PRO A 93 8.64 -16.52 3.71
CA PRO A 93 9.18 -15.86 2.52
C PRO A 93 8.18 -14.86 1.90
N ASN A 94 8.67 -13.95 1.04
CA ASN A 94 7.85 -12.92 0.37
C ASN A 94 6.80 -13.48 -0.61
N ASP A 95 6.95 -14.74 -1.04
CA ASP A 95 5.98 -15.45 -1.89
C ASP A 95 4.91 -16.22 -1.10
N ALA A 96 4.97 -16.23 0.24
CA ALA A 96 3.90 -16.79 1.06
C ALA A 96 2.57 -16.02 0.87
N PRO A 97 1.40 -16.69 0.91
CA PRO A 97 0.10 -16.04 0.69
C PRO A 97 -0.13 -14.80 1.57
N ILE A 98 0.22 -14.85 2.86
CA ILE A 98 0.07 -13.72 3.79
C ILE A 98 0.89 -12.47 3.40
N CYS A 99 1.95 -12.64 2.62
CA CYS A 99 2.79 -11.57 2.08
C CYS A 99 2.26 -11.04 0.73
N ARG A 100 1.45 -11.82 0.02
CA ARG A 100 0.97 -11.53 -1.33
C ARG A 100 -0.44 -10.98 -1.37
N GLU A 101 -1.30 -11.50 -0.51
CA GLU A 101 -2.72 -11.19 -0.47
C GLU A 101 -3.01 -10.05 0.51
N GLU A 102 -3.95 -9.18 0.15
CA GLU A 102 -4.30 -8.03 1.00
C GLU A 102 -5.20 -8.49 2.17
N VAL A 103 -4.59 -8.69 3.35
CA VAL A 103 -5.30 -9.09 4.57
C VAL A 103 -6.33 -8.03 5.02
N PHE A 104 -6.03 -6.75 4.81
CA PHE A 104 -6.89 -5.62 5.22
C PHE A 104 -7.29 -5.62 6.71
N GLY A 105 -6.46 -6.22 7.57
CA GLY A 105 -6.57 -6.21 9.02
C GLY A 105 -5.34 -5.62 9.70
N PRO A 106 -5.29 -5.59 11.04
CA PRO A 106 -4.15 -5.09 11.79
C PRO A 106 -3.01 -6.14 11.83
N VAL A 107 -2.57 -6.61 10.65
CA VAL A 107 -1.57 -7.68 10.48
C VAL A 107 -0.38 -7.17 9.68
N LEU A 108 0.82 -7.44 10.17
CA LEU A 108 2.10 -7.07 9.55
C LEU A 108 2.96 -8.30 9.32
N ALA A 109 3.43 -8.51 8.09
CA ALA A 109 4.46 -9.50 7.77
C ALA A 109 5.84 -8.83 7.73
N VAL A 110 6.80 -9.35 8.52
CA VAL A 110 8.18 -8.85 8.57
C VAL A 110 9.09 -9.74 7.74
N ILE A 111 9.82 -9.12 6.81
CA ILE A 111 10.67 -9.80 5.84
C ILE A 111 12.08 -9.20 5.90
N PRO A 112 13.12 -9.97 6.25
CA PRO A 112 14.49 -9.48 6.21
C PRO A 112 14.99 -9.34 4.76
N PHE A 113 15.92 -8.42 4.53
CA PHE A 113 16.69 -8.35 3.28
C PHE A 113 18.18 -8.09 3.57
N ASP A 114 19.04 -8.56 2.67
CA ASP A 114 20.49 -8.45 2.79
C ASP A 114 21.05 -7.24 2.03
N ASP A 115 20.51 -6.95 0.84
CA ASP A 115 20.98 -5.85 0.01
C ASP A 115 19.86 -5.06 -0.70
N GLU A 116 20.28 -3.97 -1.35
CA GLU A 116 19.38 -3.04 -2.04
C GLU A 116 18.67 -3.69 -3.25
N ALA A 117 19.37 -4.53 -4.01
CA ALA A 117 18.84 -5.16 -5.21
C ALA A 117 17.82 -6.23 -4.85
N GLU A 118 18.11 -7.04 -3.84
CA GLU A 118 17.18 -8.00 -3.28
C GLU A 118 15.90 -7.32 -2.78
N MET A 119 16.04 -6.23 -2.00
CA MET A 119 14.89 -5.49 -1.49
C MET A 119 14.02 -4.93 -2.62
N ILE A 120 14.62 -4.34 -3.67
CA ILE A 120 13.86 -3.84 -4.83
C ILE A 120 13.08 -4.99 -5.50
N ARG A 121 13.72 -6.16 -5.71
CA ARG A 121 13.03 -7.31 -6.29
C ARG A 121 11.84 -7.73 -5.43
N GLN A 122 12.04 -7.94 -4.13
CA GLN A 122 10.96 -8.38 -3.23
C GLN A 122 9.83 -7.34 -3.10
N ALA A 123 10.17 -6.05 -3.03
CA ALA A 123 9.17 -4.98 -2.96
C ALA A 123 8.29 -4.93 -4.22
N ASN A 124 8.87 -5.18 -5.40
CA ASN A 124 8.15 -5.21 -6.68
C ASN A 124 7.47 -6.55 -6.98
N ASP A 125 7.88 -7.63 -6.32
CA ASP A 125 7.37 -8.97 -6.53
C ASP A 125 6.03 -9.17 -5.79
N ASN A 126 4.98 -8.61 -6.38
CA ASN A 126 3.57 -8.74 -6.01
C ASN A 126 2.69 -8.11 -7.11
N ALA A 127 1.40 -8.42 -7.09
CA ALA A 127 0.41 -7.91 -8.06
C ALA A 127 0.10 -6.41 -7.90
N TYR A 128 0.44 -5.81 -6.75
CA TYR A 128 0.05 -4.46 -6.37
C TYR A 128 1.18 -3.43 -6.53
N GLY A 129 0.79 -2.16 -6.57
CA GLY A 129 1.66 -1.00 -6.78
C GLY A 129 1.02 0.30 -6.30
N LEU A 130 0.29 0.29 -5.18
CA LEU A 130 -0.41 1.48 -4.70
C LEU A 130 0.54 2.48 -4.02
N ALA A 131 1.13 2.11 -2.89
CA ALA A 131 2.03 2.97 -2.15
C ALA A 131 3.15 2.21 -1.43
N CYS A 132 4.28 2.88 -1.17
CA CYS A 132 5.34 2.37 -0.31
C CYS A 132 5.98 3.47 0.54
N GLY A 133 6.77 3.06 1.54
CA GLY A 133 7.48 3.95 2.46
C GLY A 133 8.90 3.48 2.67
N ILE A 134 9.82 4.43 2.75
CA ILE A 134 11.26 4.18 2.82
C ILE A 134 11.81 4.96 4.01
N TRP A 135 12.52 4.27 4.90
CA TRP A 135 13.20 4.88 6.05
C TRP A 135 14.70 4.74 5.88
N SER A 136 15.38 5.86 5.67
CA SER A 136 16.83 5.91 5.48
C SER A 136 17.37 7.31 5.80
N ARG A 137 18.54 7.36 6.44
CA ARG A 137 19.33 8.60 6.57
C ARG A 137 20.21 8.87 5.33
N ASP A 138 20.44 7.84 4.52
CA ASP A 138 21.09 7.97 3.22
C ASP A 138 20.02 8.37 2.20
N PHE A 139 19.97 9.68 1.91
CA PHE A 139 19.02 10.26 0.96
C PHE A 139 19.26 9.83 -0.49
N PRO A 140 20.52 9.79 -1.00
CA PRO A 140 20.79 9.20 -2.32
C PRO A 140 20.23 7.77 -2.46
N ARG A 141 20.41 6.93 -1.43
CA ARG A 141 19.83 5.59 -1.40
C ARG A 141 18.32 5.61 -1.39
N ALA A 142 17.70 6.40 -0.53
CA ALA A 142 16.25 6.53 -0.47
C ALA A 142 15.66 6.94 -1.83
N TRP A 143 16.32 7.85 -2.53
CA TRP A 143 15.89 8.32 -3.84
C TRP A 143 16.03 7.26 -4.94
N ARG A 144 17.12 6.49 -4.95
CA ARG A 144 17.27 5.34 -5.87
C ARG A 144 16.16 4.31 -5.65
N LEU A 145 15.90 3.96 -4.40
CA LEU A 145 14.83 3.04 -4.03
C LEU A 145 13.45 3.54 -4.46
N ALA A 146 13.15 4.82 -4.18
CA ALA A 146 11.88 5.44 -4.55
C ALA A 146 11.62 5.37 -6.06
N ARG A 147 12.66 5.49 -6.88
CA ARG A 147 12.55 5.40 -8.35
C ARG A 147 12.47 3.97 -8.86
N ALA A 148 13.02 3.00 -8.14
CA ALA A 148 13.09 1.60 -8.56
C ALA A 148 11.83 0.79 -8.16
N ILE A 149 11.12 1.21 -7.12
CA ILE A 149 9.89 0.55 -6.68
C ILE A 149 8.73 1.01 -7.57
N THR A 150 8.05 0.06 -8.22
CA THR A 150 6.89 0.28 -9.08
C THR A 150 5.65 0.52 -8.22
N THR A 151 5.40 1.78 -7.90
CA THR A 151 4.24 2.20 -7.11
C THR A 151 3.82 3.62 -7.44
N GLY A 152 2.55 3.97 -7.23
CA GLY A 152 2.07 5.32 -7.53
C GLY A 152 2.39 6.38 -6.46
N THR A 153 2.63 6.00 -5.20
CA THR A 153 3.04 6.93 -4.13
C THR A 153 4.20 6.39 -3.31
N VAL A 154 5.24 7.20 -3.09
CA VAL A 154 6.38 6.86 -2.23
C VAL A 154 6.53 7.91 -1.14
N TRP A 155 6.59 7.46 0.12
CA TRP A 155 7.01 8.30 1.24
C TRP A 155 8.45 8.01 1.64
N ILE A 156 9.24 9.05 1.91
CA ILE A 156 10.59 8.92 2.47
C ILE A 156 10.59 9.54 3.87
N ASN A 157 10.97 8.75 4.87
CA ASN A 157 11.02 9.11 6.29
C ASN A 157 9.68 9.64 6.86
N THR A 158 8.57 9.21 6.26
CA THR A 158 7.19 9.47 6.71
C THR A 158 6.27 8.37 6.15
N TYR A 159 4.99 8.35 6.52
CA TYR A 159 4.02 7.41 5.97
C TYR A 159 2.60 7.97 6.05
N LYS A 160 1.76 7.66 5.05
CA LYS A 160 0.34 8.06 4.96
C LYS A 160 0.07 9.57 5.08
N GLN A 161 1.08 10.41 4.86
CA GLN A 161 0.88 11.85 4.75
C GLN A 161 0.38 12.20 3.36
N PHE A 162 -0.68 13.00 3.27
CA PHE A 162 -1.28 13.40 2.00
C PHE A 162 -1.45 14.90 1.89
N SER A 163 -1.35 15.38 0.66
CA SER A 163 -1.87 16.68 0.24
C SER A 163 -2.93 16.44 -0.83
N ILE A 164 -4.01 17.21 -0.81
CA ILE A 164 -5.04 17.18 -1.86
C ILE A 164 -4.48 17.59 -3.22
N SER A 165 -3.35 18.30 -3.25
CA SER A 165 -2.70 18.75 -4.48
C SER A 165 -1.78 17.69 -5.09
N THR A 166 -1.43 16.63 -4.37
CA THR A 166 -0.54 15.56 -4.83
C THR A 166 -1.37 14.45 -5.48
N PRO A 167 -1.06 14.01 -6.72
CA PRO A 167 -1.79 12.93 -7.37
C PRO A 167 -1.64 11.64 -6.56
N PHE A 168 -2.71 10.86 -6.49
CA PHE A 168 -2.76 9.58 -5.79
C PHE A 168 -3.38 8.51 -6.69
N GLY A 169 -2.84 7.32 -6.67
CA GLY A 169 -3.28 6.20 -7.50
C GLY A 169 -2.21 5.13 -7.50
N GLY A 170 -2.49 4.00 -8.14
CA GLY A 170 -1.59 2.85 -8.19
C GLY A 170 -0.98 2.60 -9.55
N GLU A 171 -0.15 1.56 -9.56
CA GLU A 171 0.31 0.83 -10.72
C GLU A 171 -0.17 -0.63 -10.60
N LYS A 172 -0.06 -1.40 -11.70
CA LYS A 172 -0.48 -2.81 -11.76
C LYS A 172 -1.96 -2.99 -11.35
N ASP A 173 -2.28 -4.01 -10.56
CA ASP A 173 -3.65 -4.31 -10.12
C ASP A 173 -4.15 -3.33 -9.04
N SER A 174 -3.33 -2.35 -8.62
CA SER A 174 -3.79 -1.27 -7.73
C SER A 174 -4.60 -0.18 -8.43
N GLY A 175 -4.89 -0.36 -9.72
CA GLY A 175 -5.81 0.47 -10.49
C GLY A 175 -5.13 1.36 -11.52
N THR A 176 -5.98 2.05 -12.30
CA THR A 176 -5.57 2.94 -13.39
C THR A 176 -6.00 4.37 -13.12
N GLY A 177 -5.33 5.34 -13.74
CA GLY A 177 -5.63 6.76 -13.56
C GLY A 177 -5.03 7.33 -12.26
N ARG A 178 -5.38 8.59 -11.96
CA ARG A 178 -4.96 9.28 -10.74
C ARG A 178 -6.10 10.09 -10.17
N GLU A 179 -6.31 10.00 -8.87
CA GLU A 179 -7.13 10.92 -8.09
C GLU A 179 -6.29 12.10 -7.58
N LYS A 180 -6.97 13.14 -7.09
CA LYS A 180 -6.38 14.34 -6.47
C LYS A 180 -5.51 15.16 -7.43
N GLY A 181 -5.14 16.37 -6.99
CA GLY A 181 -4.32 17.29 -7.76
C GLY A 181 -4.87 17.56 -9.16
N ARG A 182 -3.98 18.02 -10.05
CA ARG A 182 -4.35 18.33 -11.44
C ARG A 182 -4.63 17.08 -12.27
N ALA A 183 -4.07 15.92 -11.89
CA ALA A 183 -4.30 14.68 -12.60
C ALA A 183 -5.74 14.19 -12.38
N GLY A 184 -6.20 14.14 -11.13
CA GLY A 184 -7.59 13.78 -10.81
C GLY A 184 -8.62 14.72 -11.41
N ILE A 185 -8.36 16.04 -11.45
CA ILE A 185 -9.26 16.97 -12.13
C ILE A 185 -9.42 16.62 -13.62
N ARG A 186 -8.35 16.18 -14.30
CA ARG A 186 -8.41 15.81 -15.72
C ARG A 186 -9.21 14.54 -15.98
N GLU A 187 -9.29 13.61 -15.02
CA GLU A 187 -10.14 12.41 -15.14
C GLU A 187 -11.63 12.76 -15.25
N TYR A 188 -12.04 13.94 -14.75
CA TYR A 188 -13.42 14.44 -14.83
C TYR A 188 -13.62 15.49 -15.94
N MET A 189 -12.69 15.60 -16.88
CA MET A 189 -12.75 16.55 -18.00
C MET A 189 -12.86 15.83 -19.34
N ALA A 190 -13.67 16.36 -20.26
CA ALA A 190 -13.70 15.95 -21.66
C ALA A 190 -12.82 16.89 -22.50
N GLN A 191 -11.84 16.35 -23.22
CA GLN A 191 -11.01 17.13 -24.13
C GLN A 191 -11.71 17.35 -25.47
N LYS A 192 -11.71 18.59 -25.97
CA LYS A 192 -12.19 18.95 -27.31
C LYS A 192 -11.04 19.51 -28.13
N SER A 193 -10.73 18.85 -29.25
CA SER A 193 -9.76 19.36 -30.23
C SER A 193 -10.49 20.21 -31.26
N VAL A 194 -9.93 21.37 -31.60
CA VAL A 194 -10.45 22.28 -32.63
C VAL A 194 -9.33 22.58 -33.61
N TYR A 195 -9.57 22.29 -34.88
CA TYR A 195 -8.70 22.66 -35.99
C TYR A 195 -9.38 23.77 -36.77
N LEU A 196 -8.64 24.84 -37.07
CA LEU A 196 -9.13 25.97 -37.85
C LEU A 196 -8.22 26.18 -39.04
N ASP A 197 -8.80 26.05 -40.24
CA ASP A 197 -8.14 26.51 -41.46
C ASP A 197 -8.40 28.02 -41.63
N LEU A 198 -7.33 28.78 -41.84
CA LEU A 198 -7.37 30.23 -42.12
C LEU A 198 -7.11 30.54 -43.59
N THR A 199 -6.76 29.54 -44.40
CA THR A 199 -6.38 29.72 -45.80
C THR A 199 -7.60 29.69 -46.72
N GLY A 200 -8.65 28.97 -46.35
CA GLY A 200 -9.82 28.73 -47.19
C GLY A 200 -9.50 27.88 -48.42
N LEU A 201 -8.30 27.30 -48.47
CA LEU A 201 -7.87 26.48 -49.60
C LEU A 201 -8.46 25.08 -49.45
N PRO A 202 -8.90 24.45 -50.55
CA PRO A 202 -9.29 23.06 -50.50
C PRO A 202 -8.09 22.21 -50.11
N HIS A 203 -8.36 21.03 -49.54
CA HIS A 203 -7.28 20.08 -49.28
C HIS A 203 -6.51 19.79 -50.58
N PRO A 204 -5.16 19.63 -50.53
CA PRO A 204 -4.34 19.49 -51.73
C PRO A 204 -4.80 18.38 -52.68
N TRP A 205 -5.36 17.29 -52.15
CA TRP A 205 -5.88 16.18 -52.95
C TRP A 205 -7.10 16.55 -53.81
N ALA A 206 -7.86 17.59 -53.45
CA ALA A 206 -9.05 18.04 -54.17
C ALA A 206 -8.75 19.07 -55.27
N LEU A 207 -7.54 19.67 -55.28
CA LEU A 207 -7.18 20.71 -56.23
C LEU A 207 -7.33 20.30 -57.71
N PRO A 208 -6.89 19.10 -58.15
CA PRO A 208 -7.01 18.72 -59.56
C PRO A 208 -8.45 18.58 -60.04
N ALA A 209 -9.34 18.09 -59.17
CA ALA A 209 -10.75 17.91 -59.49
C ALA A 209 -11.50 19.24 -59.60
N LEU A 210 -11.17 20.20 -58.73
CA LEU A 210 -11.72 21.56 -58.76
C LEU A 210 -11.18 22.41 -59.92
N ALA A 211 -9.96 22.14 -60.38
CA ALA A 211 -9.37 22.83 -61.52
C ALA A 211 -9.93 22.38 -62.89
N ALA A 212 -10.60 21.23 -62.94
CA ALA A 212 -11.18 20.65 -64.15
C ALA A 212 -12.66 21.00 -64.38
N SER A 213 -13.30 21.71 -63.42
CA SER A 213 -14.69 22.19 -63.46
C SER A 213 -14.75 23.70 -63.66
#